data_AF-A0A166U0V8-F1
#
_entry.id   AF-A0A166U0V8-F1
#
_cell.length_a   1.000
_cell.length_b   1.000
_cell.length_c   1.000
_cell.angle_alpha   90.00
_cell.angle_beta   90.00
_cell.angle_gamma   90.00
#
_symmetry.space_group_name_H-M   'P 1'
#
loop_
_entity.id
_entity.type
_entity.pdbx_description
1 polymer ?
#
loop_
_entity_poly.entity_id
_entity_poly.type
_entity_poly.pdbx_seq_one_letter_code
_entity_poly.pdbx_strand_id
1 'polypeptide(L)' 'MSHRLTLFDYVCSNADKFALLLAFECLAGLLSLALFFGSEPGTSQHVVSILNIAGASVLGAATAGILLKCYRT' A
#
# COMPACT_ATOMS: atom_id res chain seq x y z
N MET A 1 -23.16 0.72 25.82
CA MET A 1 -22.47 2.01 25.59
C MET A 1 -22.78 2.49 24.18
N SER A 2 -23.04 3.78 24.01
CA SER A 2 -23.41 4.41 22.73
C SER A 2 -22.29 4.29 21.71
N HIS A 3 -22.38 3.32 20.80
CA HIS A 3 -21.41 3.13 19.72
C HIS A 3 -21.55 4.24 18.67
N ARG A 4 -20.85 5.37 18.87
CA ARG A 4 -20.32 6.09 17.71
C ARG A 4 -19.24 5.19 17.13
N LEU A 5 -19.62 4.27 16.23
CA LEU A 5 -18.68 3.59 15.36
C LEU A 5 -17.89 4.67 14.64
N THR A 6 -16.65 4.89 15.05
CA THR A 6 -15.78 5.78 14.30
C THR A 6 -15.33 5.05 13.04
N LEU A 7 -15.03 5.79 11.97
CA LEU A 7 -14.53 5.17 10.72
C LEU A 7 -13.30 4.27 10.99
N PHE A 8 -12.50 4.60 12.01
CA PHE A 8 -11.37 3.78 12.44
C PHE A 8 -11.78 2.42 13.05
N ASP A 9 -12.85 2.36 13.85
CA ASP A 9 -13.34 1.08 14.39
C ASP A 9 -13.81 0.14 13.27
N TYR A 10 -14.47 0.70 12.25
CA TYR A 10 -14.90 -0.07 11.09
C TYR A 10 -13.70 -0.56 10.25
N VAL A 11 -12.69 0.29 10.08
CA VAL A 11 -11.45 -0.06 9.37
C VAL A 11 -10.69 -1.16 10.12
N CYS A 12 -10.56 -1.06 11.45
CA CYS A 12 -9.90 -2.09 12.25
C CYS A 12 -10.71 -3.41 12.31
N SER A 13 -12.03 -3.36 12.31
CA SER A 13 -12.88 -4.56 12.16
C SER A 13 -12.67 -5.27 10.81
N ASN A 14 -12.11 -4.59 9.82
CA ASN A 14 -11.78 -5.14 8.51
C ASN A 14 -10.26 -5.22 8.27
N ALA A 15 -9.45 -5.22 9.34
CA ALA A 15 -7.98 -5.20 9.25
C ALA A 15 -7.43 -6.32 8.35
N ASP A 16 -8.01 -7.51 8.35
CA ASP A 16 -7.58 -8.62 7.49
C ASP A 16 -7.64 -8.27 5.99
N LYS A 17 -8.64 -7.50 5.56
CA LYS A 17 -8.78 -7.04 4.17
C LYS A 17 -7.70 -6.01 3.83
N PHE A 18 -7.38 -5.13 4.77
CA PHE A 18 -6.29 -4.16 4.61
C PHE A 18 -4.92 -4.84 4.63
N ALA A 19 -4.74 -5.91 5.40
CA ALA A 19 -3.51 -6.71 5.39
C ALA A 19 -3.31 -7.42 4.04
N LEU A 20 -4.39 -7.96 3.47
CA LEU A 20 -4.37 -8.57 2.14
C LEU A 20 -4.12 -7.52 1.04
N LEU A 21 -4.69 -6.32 1.20
CA LEU A 21 -4.43 -5.18 0.31
C LEU A 21 -2.96 -4.75 0.39
N LEU A 22 -2.37 -4.66 1.58
CA LEU A 22 -0.94 -4.37 1.77
C LEU A 22 -0.05 -5.44 1.11
N ALA A 23 -0.43 -6.72 1.20
CA ALA A 23 0.30 -7.79 0.54
C ALA A 23 0.30 -7.63 -0.99
N PHE A 24 -0.84 -7.25 -1.58
CA PHE A 24 -0.92 -6.93 -3.01
C PHE A 24 -0.10 -5.69 -3.38
N GLU A 25 -0.11 -4.65 -2.54
CA GLU A 25 0.71 -3.45 -2.75
C GLU A 25 2.21 -3.78 -2.75
N CYS A 26 2.66 -4.63 -1.81
CA CYS A 26 4.04 -5.11 -1.79
C CYS A 26 4.39 -5.92 -3.05
N LEU A 27 3.50 -6.80 -3.50
CA LEU A 27 3.72 -7.61 -4.70
C LEU A 27 3.76 -6.74 -5.97
N ALA A 28 2.87 -5.75 -6.07
CA ALA A 28 2.88 -4.77 -7.15
C ALA A 28 4.15 -3.89 -7.12
N GLY A 29 4.61 -3.51 -5.93
CA GLY A 29 5.86 -2.77 -5.73
C GLY A 29 7.09 -3.58 -6.17
N LEU A 30 7.16 -4.86 -5.81
CA LEU A 30 8.22 -5.78 -6.25
C LEU A 30 8.24 -5.96 -7.77
N LEU A 31 7.06 -6.12 -8.37
CA LEU A 31 6.95 -6.23 -9.83
C LEU A 31 7.38 -4.93 -10.52
N SER A 32 7.02 -3.77 -9.96
CA SER A 32 7.43 -2.46 -10.45
C SER A 32 8.93 -2.23 -10.31
N LEU A 33 9.56 -2.73 -9.26
CA LEU A 33 11.02 -2.74 -9.12
C LEU A 33 11.68 -3.61 -10.18
N ALA A 34 11.15 -4.81 -10.43
CA ALA A 34 11.67 -5.70 -11.47
C ALA A 34 11.60 -5.04 -12.86
N LEU A 35 10.49 -4.36 -13.17
CA LEU A 35 10.33 -3.60 -14.42
C LEU A 35 11.27 -2.39 -14.49
N PHE A 36 11.50 -1.71 -13.36
CA PHE A 36 12.43 -0.58 -13.29
C PHE A 36 13.85 -1.00 -13.68
N PHE A 37 14.36 -2.10 -13.12
CA PHE A 37 15.69 -2.62 -13.44
C PHE A 37 15.82 -3.13 -14.89
N GLY A 38 14.71 -3.55 -15.50
CA GLY A 38 14.68 -3.95 -16.92
C GLY A 38 14.48 -2.80 -17.91
N SER A 39 14.19 -1.59 -17.43
CA SER A 39 13.85 -0.43 -18.27
C SER A 39 15.05 0.49 -18.50
N GLU A 40 15.27 0.91 -19.75
CA GLU A 40 16.35 1.83 -20.09
C GLU A 40 16.01 3.27 -19.69
N PRO A 41 16.96 4.02 -19.09
CA PRO A 41 16.76 5.41 -18.70
C PRO A 41 16.51 6.29 -19.93
N GLY A 42 15.55 7.20 -19.82
CA GLY A 42 15.13 8.09 -20.91
C GLY A 42 13.92 7.59 -21.72
N THR A 43 13.39 6.41 -21.39
CA THR A 43 12.14 5.90 -21.96
C THR A 43 10.91 6.29 -21.13
N SER A 44 9.73 6.34 -21.76
CA SER A 44 8.46 6.55 -21.05
C SER A 44 8.17 5.45 -20.03
N GLN A 45 8.60 4.22 -20.32
CA GLN A 45 8.45 3.07 -19.41
C GLN A 45 9.23 3.27 -18.11
N HIS A 46 10.44 3.84 -18.17
CA HIS A 46 11.25 4.13 -16.99
C HIS A 46 10.55 5.13 -16.05
N VAL A 47 9.96 6.19 -16.61
CA VAL A 47 9.21 7.19 -15.84
C VAL A 47 7.96 6.58 -15.18
N VAL A 48 7.20 5.77 -15.93
CA VAL A 48 6.04 5.04 -15.40
C VAL A 48 6.45 4.11 -14.27
N SER A 49 7.59 3.43 -14.41
CA SER A 49 8.09 2.53 -13.37
C SER A 49 8.46 3.26 -12.08
N ILE A 50 9.09 4.44 -12.18
CA ILE A 50 9.37 5.30 -11.02
C ILE A 50 8.07 5.75 -10.35
N LEU A 51 7.10 6.21 -11.14
CA LEU A 51 5.78 6.62 -10.64
C LEU A 51 5.04 5.48 -9.94
N ASN A 52 5.12 4.26 -10.47
CA ASN A 52 4.54 3.08 -9.84
C ASN A 52 5.20 2.76 -8.50
N ILE A 53 6.54 2.82 -8.41
CA ILE A 53 7.26 2.60 -7.14
C ILE A 53 6.87 3.67 -6.12
N ALA A 54 6.82 4.94 -6.53
CA ALA A 54 6.41 6.04 -5.67
C ALA A 54 4.95 5.88 -5.21
N GLY A 55 4.03 5.55 -6.11
CA GLY A 55 2.63 5.32 -5.79
C GLY A 55 2.43 4.13 -4.83
N ALA A 56 3.06 2.99 -5.12
CA ALA A 56 2.99 1.80 -4.28
C ALA A 56 3.57 2.03 -2.88
N SER A 57 4.65 2.80 -2.76
CA SER A 57 5.24 3.12 -1.46
C SER A 57 4.37 4.06 -0.62
N VAL A 58 3.76 5.08 -1.23
CA VAL A 58 2.84 5.99 -0.53
C VAL A 58 1.58 5.25 -0.07
N LEU A 59 0.97 4.47 -0.95
CA LEU A 59 -0.22 3.68 -0.62
C LEU A 59 0.09 2.62 0.44
N GLY A 60 1.17 1.85 0.25
CA GLY A 60 1.62 0.84 1.21
C GLY A 60 1.95 1.42 2.59
N ALA A 61 2.59 2.59 2.66
CA ALA A 61 2.88 3.25 3.93
C ALA A 61 1.60 3.69 4.67
N ALA A 62 0.60 4.18 3.94
CA ALA A 62 -0.70 4.54 4.51
C ALA A 62 -1.45 3.31 5.03
N THR A 63 -1.52 2.24 4.24
CA THR A 63 -2.15 0.96 4.61
C THR A 63 -1.45 0.34 5.83
N ALA A 64 -0.12 0.30 5.82
CA ALA A 64 0.68 -0.19 6.93
C ALA A 64 0.50 0.65 8.20
N GLY A 65 0.44 1.99 8.09
CA GLY A 65 0.20 2.89 9.22
C GLY A 65 -1.16 2.67 9.88
N ILE A 66 -2.20 2.44 9.08
CA ILE A 66 -3.55 2.09 9.57
C ILE A 66 -3.51 0.75 10.31
N LEU A 67 -2.92 -0.28 9.71
CA LEU A 67 -2.78 -1.61 10.33
C LEU A 67 -1.99 -1.57 11.64
N LEU A 68 -0.87 -0.83 11.67
CA LEU A 68 -0.05 -0.65 12.87
C LEU A 68 -0.86 -0.03 14.02
N LYS A 69 -1.73 0.93 13.72
CA LYS A 69 -2.61 1.53 14.70
C LYS A 69 -3.68 0.53 15.17
N CYS A 70 -4.28 -0.22 14.25
CA CYS A 70 -5.29 -1.24 14.59
C CYS A 70 -4.71 -2.39 15.43
N TYR A 71 -3.48 -2.85 15.17
CA TYR A 71 -2.85 -3.92 15.96
C TYR A 71 -2.32 -3.47 17.32
N ARG A 72 -2.08 -2.17 17.52
CA ARG A 72 -1.65 -1.60 18.81
C ARG A 72 -2.79 -1.23 19.74
N THR A 73 -4.03 -1.26 19.26
CA THR A 73 -5.23 -0.93 20.04
C THR A 73 -5.84 -2.23 20.59
#